data_AF-A0A6L6Q5X9-F1
#
_entry.id   AF-A0A6L6Q5X9-F1
#
_cell.length_a   1.000
_cell.length_b   1.000
_cell.length_c   1.000
_cell.angle_alpha   90.00
_cell.angle_beta   90.00
_cell.angle_gamma   90.00
#
_symmetry.space_group_name_H-M   'P 1'
#
loop_
_entity.id
_entity.type
_entity.pdbx_description
1 polymer ?
#
loop_
_entity_poly.entity_id
_entity_poly.type
_entity_poly.pdbx_seq_one_letter_code
_entity_poly.pdbx_strand_id
1 'polypeptide(L)' 'MHKADGKGRDGMHRMMNDGLPIKDYQKLTVPQICSHVSELTAAQRSKVRAFEASHKNRKGVMEALSGRLH' A
#
# COMPACT_ATOMS: atom_id res chain seq x y z
N MET A 1 9.77 11.85 -37.90
CA MET A 1 8.44 11.36 -37.48
C MET A 1 8.38 11.44 -35.96
N HIS A 2 7.49 12.28 -35.42
CA HIS A 2 7.22 12.40 -33.98
C HIS A 2 6.08 11.45 -33.57
N LYS A 3 6.02 11.17 -32.25
CA LYS A 3 5.01 10.45 -31.44
C LYS A 3 5.38 8.98 -31.12
N ALA A 4 5.28 8.47 -29.90
CA ALA A 4 4.84 9.00 -28.61
C ALA A 4 5.08 7.91 -27.53
N ASP A 5 5.57 8.32 -26.36
CA ASP A 5 5.24 7.77 -25.04
C ASP A 5 5.66 6.34 -24.67
N GLY A 6 6.98 6.09 -24.66
CA GLY A 6 7.57 5.07 -23.79
C GLY A 6 7.61 5.57 -22.34
N LYS A 7 6.44 5.63 -21.70
CA LYS A 7 6.22 6.08 -20.32
C LYS A 7 7.13 5.32 -19.34
N GLY A 8 8.23 5.98 -18.97
CA GLY A 8 8.91 5.91 -17.69
C GLY A 8 9.05 4.55 -17.02
N ARG A 9 10.20 3.90 -17.22
CA ARG A 9 10.70 2.85 -16.31
C ARG A 9 11.41 3.48 -15.10
N ASP A 10 11.03 4.70 -14.73
CA ASP A 10 11.43 5.40 -13.52
C ASP A 10 10.47 5.00 -12.41
N GLY A 11 10.79 3.92 -11.71
CA GLY A 11 9.96 3.53 -10.56
C GLY A 11 10.53 2.45 -9.66
N MET A 12 11.54 1.70 -10.12
CA MET A 12 12.04 0.58 -9.32
C MET A 12 13.09 0.99 -8.27
N HIS A 13 13.57 2.25 -8.22
CA HIS A 13 14.66 2.68 -7.31
C HIS A 13 14.21 3.49 -6.08
N ARG A 14 12.93 3.88 -5.92
CA ARG A 14 12.44 4.53 -4.67
C ARG A 14 11.87 3.52 -3.66
N MET A 15 12.59 2.43 -3.46
CA MET A 15 12.17 1.27 -2.64
C MET A 15 12.41 1.43 -1.12
N MET A 16 12.75 2.62 -0.64
CA MET A 16 12.81 2.91 0.79
C MET A 16 11.61 3.78 1.20
N ASN A 17 10.59 3.15 1.78
CA ASN A 17 9.45 3.74 2.50
C ASN A 17 8.43 4.60 1.73
N ASP A 18 8.73 5.13 0.54
CA ASP A 18 7.86 6.09 -0.17
C ASP A 18 6.74 5.47 -1.03
N GLY A 19 6.72 4.14 -1.20
CA GLY A 19 5.75 3.46 -2.08
C GLY A 19 4.36 3.21 -1.47
N LEU A 20 4.24 3.36 -0.15
CA LEU A 20 2.98 3.14 0.56
C LEU A 20 2.22 4.44 0.76
N PRO A 21 0.89 4.43 0.59
CA PRO A 21 0.05 5.59 0.89
C PRO A 21 -0.07 5.87 2.40
N ILE A 22 0.51 5.02 3.25
CA ILE A 22 0.53 5.17 4.71
C ILE A 22 1.97 5.46 5.12
N LYS A 23 2.17 6.65 5.69
CA LYS A 23 3.48 7.09 6.19
C LYS A 23 3.89 6.27 7.41
N ASP A 24 5.17 5.94 7.52
CA ASP A 24 5.74 5.18 8.64
C ASP A 24 5.04 3.82 8.90
N TYR A 25 4.45 3.19 7.87
CA TYR A 25 3.64 1.97 7.98
C TYR A 25 4.24 0.88 8.87
N GLN A 26 5.56 0.66 8.76
CA GLN A 26 6.27 -0.36 9.54
C GLN A 26 6.31 -0.08 11.05
N LYS A 27 6.21 1.20 11.46
CA LYS A 27 6.17 1.65 12.86
C LYS A 27 4.75 1.63 13.43
N LEU A 28 3.73 1.53 12.58
CA LEU A 28 2.34 1.54 13.01
C LEU A 28 1.91 0.16 13.52
N THR A 29 0.98 0.20 14.48
CA THR A 29 0.29 -0.97 15.01
C THR A 29 -0.91 -1.30 14.12
N VAL A 30 -1.40 -2.55 14.21
CA VAL A 30 -2.58 -3.01 13.45
C VAL A 30 -3.78 -2.05 13.55
N PRO A 31 -4.21 -1.56 14.74
CA PRO A 31 -5.34 -0.64 14.82
C PRO A 31 -5.05 0.72 14.14
N GLN A 32 -3.83 1.26 14.26
CA GLN A 32 -3.48 2.51 13.57
C GLN A 32 -3.47 2.33 12.05
N ILE A 33 -2.93 1.21 11.57
CA ILE A 33 -2.98 0.86 10.14
C ILE A 33 -4.43 0.74 9.68
N CYS A 34 -5.30 0.10 10.46
CA CYS A 34 -6.72 -0.05 10.14
C CYS A 34 -7.43 1.31 10.01
N SER A 35 -7.17 2.24 10.92
CA SER A 35 -7.71 3.61 10.84
C SER A 35 -7.29 4.30 9.54
N HIS A 36 -6.01 4.26 9.18
CA HIS A 36 -5.54 4.82 7.91
C HIS A 36 -6.14 4.09 6.71
N VAL A 37 -6.22 2.76 6.74
CA VAL A 37 -6.80 1.95 5.66
C VAL A 37 -8.26 2.33 5.39
N SER A 38 -9.05 2.66 6.42
CA SER A 38 -10.41 3.17 6.24
C SER A 38 -10.45 4.49 5.46
N GLU A 39 -9.47 5.37 5.66
CA GLU A 39 -9.35 6.65 4.93
C GLU A 39 -8.79 6.48 3.51
N LEU A 40 -8.20 5.31 3.19
CA LEU A 40 -7.65 5.03 1.86
C LEU A 40 -8.72 4.61 0.84
N THR A 41 -8.47 4.98 -0.41
CA THR A 41 -9.22 4.48 -1.58
C THR A 41 -8.93 3.00 -1.86
N ALA A 42 -9.84 2.31 -2.56
CA ALA A 42 -9.67 0.90 -2.92
C ALA A 42 -8.35 0.61 -3.66
N ALA A 43 -7.90 1.51 -4.54
CA ALA A 43 -6.62 1.39 -5.25
C ALA A 43 -5.42 1.47 -4.30
N GLN A 44 -5.46 2.36 -3.31
CA GLN A 44 -4.44 2.47 -2.27
C GLN A 44 -4.44 1.25 -1.35
N ARG A 45 -5.61 0.74 -0.96
CA ARG A 45 -5.74 -0.49 -0.16
C ARG A 45 -5.11 -1.70 -0.88
N SER A 46 -5.33 -1.84 -2.19
CA SER A 46 -4.66 -2.91 -2.97
C SER A 46 -3.13 -2.82 -2.93
N LYS A 47 -2.54 -1.62 -2.97
CA LYS A 47 -1.08 -1.44 -2.83
C LYS A 47 -0.59 -1.86 -1.44
N VAL A 48 -1.30 -1.42 -0.39
CA VAL A 48 -0.97 -1.80 1.00
C VAL A 48 -1.11 -3.31 1.19
N ARG A 49 -2.11 -3.94 0.58
CA ARG A 49 -2.30 -5.41 0.62
C ARG A 49 -1.16 -6.16 -0.05
N ALA A 50 -0.76 -5.75 -1.26
CA ALA A 50 0.36 -6.37 -1.96
C ALA A 50 1.68 -6.25 -1.17
N PHE A 51 1.88 -5.08 -0.54
CA PHE A 51 3.01 -4.86 0.35
C PHE A 51 2.93 -5.77 1.59
N GLU A 52 1.85 -5.73 2.35
CA GLU A 52 1.72 -6.51 3.59
C GLU A 52 1.81 -8.02 3.31
N ALA A 53 1.32 -8.50 2.17
CA ALA A 53 1.42 -9.90 1.77
C ALA A 53 2.86 -10.34 1.52
N SER A 54 3.70 -9.42 1.02
CA SER A 54 5.13 -9.65 0.77
C SER A 54 5.99 -9.40 2.01
N HIS A 55 5.43 -8.77 3.06
CA HIS A 55 6.13 -8.38 4.28
C HIS A 55 5.67 -9.20 5.49
N LYS A 56 5.09 -8.57 6.51
CA LYS A 56 4.80 -9.21 7.80
C LYS A 56 3.53 -10.06 7.76
N ASN A 57 2.71 -9.90 6.72
CA ASN A 57 1.46 -10.61 6.51
C ASN A 57 0.57 -10.63 7.77
N ARG A 58 0.42 -9.47 8.39
CA ARG A 58 -0.35 -9.32 9.64
C ARG A 58 -1.83 -9.60 9.37
N LYS A 59 -2.36 -10.68 9.96
CA LYS A 59 -3.77 -11.10 9.77
C LYS A 59 -4.77 -9.96 9.99
N GLY A 60 -4.63 -9.19 11.08
CA GLY A 60 -5.57 -8.08 11.35
C GLY A 60 -5.55 -6.97 10.30
N VAL A 61 -4.40 -6.74 9.64
CA VAL A 61 -4.30 -5.76 8.55
C VAL A 61 -4.90 -6.33 7.27
N MET A 62 -4.68 -7.61 6.98
CA MET A 62 -5.31 -8.29 5.84
C MET A 62 -6.83 -8.30 5.93
N GLU A 63 -7.39 -8.53 7.12
CA GLU A 63 -8.84 -8.49 7.35
C GLU A 63 -9.41 -7.09 7.15
N ALA A 64 -8.71 -6.05 7.65
CA ALA A 64 -9.07 -4.65 7.44
C ALA A 64 -9.04 -4.27 5.94
N LEU A 65 -8.05 -4.74 5.20
CA LEU A 65 -7.92 -4.51 3.76
C LEU A 65 -8.93 -5.30 2.93
N SER A 66 -9.33 -6.48 3.40
CA SER A 66 -10.35 -7.32 2.76
C SER A 66 -11.77 -6.79 2.98
N GLY A 67 -11.98 -5.84 3.90
CA GLY A 67 -13.31 -5.33 4.23
C GLY A 67 -14.19 -6.33 4.98
N ARG A 68 -13.61 -7.38 5.59
CA ARG A 68 -14.32 -8.32 6.47
C ARG A 68 -14.57 -7.76 7.86
N LEU A 69 -13.92 -6.66 8.21
CA LEU A 69 -14.12 -5.93 9.45
C LEU A 69 -15.27 -4.92 9.25
N HIS A 70 -16.51 -5.39 9.21
CA HIS A 70 -17.73 -4.58 9.31
C HIS A 70 -18.71 -5.29 10.23
#